data_AF-A0A4V3I1M4-F1
#
_entry.id   AF-A0A4V3I1M4-F1
#
_cell.length_a   1.000
_cell.length_b   1.000
_cell.length_c   1.000
_cell.angle_alpha   90.00
_cell.angle_beta   90.00
_cell.angle_gamma   90.00
#
_symmetry.space_group_name_H-M   'P 1'
#
loop_
_entity.id
_entity.type
_entity.pdbx_description
1 polymer ?
#
loop_
_entity_poly.entity_id
_entity_poly.type
_entity_poly.pdbx_seq_one_letter_code
_entity_poly.pdbx_strand_id
1 'polypeptide(L)'
;MISFASLAWLGAAAHIASAVSFTVPTSATTGALPYAPVEVAPLGLSFEFFAFPAYFHNVTATNLCLANLKALSGTWPPIRIGGTTQDRASYDANLLSEVVYSVETPVDAPKALKFGPSFFELAAMYAGNVTLSLNRGKNDINNTIAAAKAAVQSIGNLYAIELGNEPEYWAKTQPIASDAWDPAIDAASQNEWAIIVGNAIDKKDIVQAGNSNSLPPRWGAQELIASGNITAREFVRTYSHHNYPGGNVSSLMSHSNAVNNVHFPYSFFGEESMGNPYVGVYAATSFLAGARYVAALDDGKSAFAAYATFDASGAPLRMLLYNSNYHSGIGSRSVEDFIVDGISASQVRSKRVTADGAEARQDRGGNASIGQQYFHNATCSIGGTETFEVNPVWDGQATFSVAASEALLVYLQ
;
A
#
# COMPACT_ATOMS: atom_id res chain seq x y z
N MET A 1 75.66 -4.80 18.10
CA MET A 1 74.56 -5.76 17.96
C MET A 1 73.27 -4.99 18.18
N ILE A 2 72.60 -4.59 17.09
CA ILE A 2 71.40 -3.76 17.11
C ILE A 2 70.25 -4.63 16.62
N SER A 3 69.16 -4.58 17.38
CA SER A 3 67.96 -5.42 17.28
C SER A 3 67.21 -5.24 15.95
N PHE A 4 66.76 -6.35 15.36
CA PHE A 4 65.85 -6.37 14.22
C PHE A 4 64.45 -5.94 14.66
N ALA A 5 64.00 -4.78 14.20
CA ALA A 5 62.61 -4.36 14.27
C ALA A 5 61.87 -4.77 12.98
N SER A 6 60.89 -5.65 13.14
CA SER A 6 59.96 -6.08 12.11
C SER A 6 59.02 -4.93 11.74
N LEU A 7 59.10 -4.42 10.50
CA LEU A 7 58.05 -3.57 9.92
C LEU A 7 56.85 -4.47 9.57
N ALA A 8 55.82 -4.44 10.42
CA ALA A 8 54.50 -4.96 10.05
C ALA A 8 53.78 -3.91 9.17
N TRP A 9 53.67 -4.20 7.88
CA TRP A 9 52.79 -3.46 6.97
C TRP A 9 51.33 -3.80 7.31
N LEU A 10 50.63 -2.87 7.98
CA LEU A 10 49.18 -2.84 7.99
C LEU A 10 48.70 -2.34 6.62
N GLY A 11 48.48 -3.28 5.70
CA GLY A 11 47.70 -3.01 4.51
C GLY A 11 46.25 -2.82 4.91
N ALA A 12 45.82 -1.58 5.12
CA ALA A 12 44.41 -1.24 5.08
C ALA A 12 43.95 -1.47 3.63
N ALA A 13 43.26 -2.58 3.39
CA ALA A 13 42.49 -2.74 2.17
C ALA A 13 41.41 -1.66 2.18
N ALA A 14 41.64 -0.56 1.44
CA ALA A 14 40.59 0.36 1.10
C ALA A 14 39.55 -0.43 0.30
N HIS A 15 38.43 -0.78 0.92
CA HIS A 15 37.24 -1.15 0.17
C HIS A 15 36.90 0.06 -0.70
N ILE A 16 37.22 -0.02 -1.98
CA ILE A 16 36.63 0.87 -2.98
C ILE A 16 35.15 0.50 -2.98
N ALA A 17 34.33 1.25 -2.22
CA ALA A 17 32.89 1.17 -2.37
C ALA A 17 32.59 1.52 -3.83
N SER A 18 32.04 0.57 -4.56
CA SER A 18 31.65 0.78 -5.95
C SER A 18 30.34 1.56 -5.92
N ALA A 19 30.43 2.88 -6.05
CA ALA A 19 29.26 3.73 -6.16
C ALA A 19 28.27 3.19 -7.20
N VAL A 20 26.97 3.32 -6.90
CA VAL A 20 25.89 2.96 -7.82
C VAL A 20 25.45 4.21 -8.58
N SER A 21 25.27 4.09 -9.90
CA SER A 21 24.93 5.23 -10.76
C SER A 21 23.53 5.11 -11.34
N PHE A 22 22.80 6.22 -11.34
CA PHE A 22 21.47 6.36 -11.94
C PHE A 22 21.42 7.62 -12.80
N THR A 23 20.61 7.62 -13.85
CA THR A 23 20.40 8.80 -14.69
C THR A 23 18.94 9.20 -14.66
N VAL A 24 18.67 10.46 -14.35
CA VAL A 24 17.33 11.05 -14.42
C VAL A 24 16.99 11.32 -15.89
N PRO A 25 15.91 10.75 -16.43
CA PRO A 25 15.42 11.13 -17.75
C PRO A 25 15.02 12.60 -17.77
N THR A 26 15.29 13.33 -18.85
CA THR A 26 14.90 14.74 -18.97
C THR A 26 13.40 14.93 -19.18
N SER A 27 12.69 13.89 -19.65
CA SER A 27 11.24 13.88 -19.79
C SER A 27 10.66 12.46 -19.82
N ALA A 28 9.46 12.28 -19.24
CA ALA A 28 8.65 11.06 -19.34
C ALA A 28 8.16 10.73 -20.76
N THR A 29 8.42 11.59 -21.75
CA THR A 29 8.08 11.36 -23.17
C THR A 29 9.29 10.94 -24.01
N THR A 30 10.46 10.78 -23.38
CA THR A 30 11.72 10.51 -24.08
C THR A 30 12.40 9.25 -23.54
N GLY A 31 13.20 8.61 -24.40
CA GLY A 31 13.97 7.42 -24.05
C GLY A 31 13.17 6.10 -24.14
N ALA A 32 13.78 5.02 -23.67
CA ALA A 32 13.25 3.66 -23.75
C ALA A 32 12.69 3.12 -22.42
N LEU A 33 12.65 3.95 -21.36
CA LEU A 33 12.15 3.52 -20.06
C LEU A 33 10.62 3.34 -20.11
N PRO A 34 10.08 2.30 -19.43
CA PRO A 34 8.64 2.16 -19.24
C PRO A 34 8.15 3.15 -18.18
N TYR A 35 7.28 4.08 -18.59
CA TYR A 35 6.63 5.04 -17.69
C TYR A 35 5.20 4.57 -17.37
N ALA A 36 4.90 4.37 -16.09
CA ALA A 36 3.56 4.02 -15.63
C ALA A 36 2.78 5.28 -15.24
N PRO A 37 1.48 5.39 -15.56
CA PRO A 37 0.64 6.46 -15.07
C PRO A 37 0.48 6.36 -13.55
N VAL A 38 0.40 7.51 -12.89
CA VAL A 38 0.19 7.63 -11.45
C VAL A 38 -1.19 8.23 -11.20
N GLU A 39 -1.97 7.57 -10.35
CA GLU A 39 -3.21 8.10 -9.79
C GLU A 39 -2.90 9.15 -8.72
N VAL A 40 -3.81 10.12 -8.51
CA VAL A 40 -3.55 11.26 -7.58
C VAL A 40 -3.29 10.79 -6.15
N ALA A 41 -4.02 9.78 -5.67
CA ALA A 41 -3.81 9.13 -4.38
C ALA A 41 -3.77 7.61 -4.57
N PRO A 42 -2.64 7.04 -4.99
CA PRO A 42 -2.54 5.63 -5.37
C PRO A 42 -2.42 4.70 -4.15
N LEU A 43 -2.23 5.25 -2.95
CA LEU A 43 -2.11 4.51 -1.70
C LEU A 43 -3.41 4.62 -0.92
N GLY A 44 -4.05 3.47 -0.70
CA GLY A 44 -5.29 3.34 0.06
C GLY A 44 -5.12 2.52 1.33
N LEU A 45 -6.18 2.49 2.14
CA LEU A 45 -6.23 1.72 3.39
C LEU A 45 -7.38 0.71 3.34
N SER A 46 -7.16 -0.48 3.89
CA SER A 46 -8.21 -1.48 4.08
C SER A 46 -8.58 -1.58 5.55
N PHE A 47 -9.88 -1.56 5.84
CA PHE A 47 -10.45 -1.75 7.16
C PHE A 47 -11.25 -3.06 7.19
N GLU A 48 -11.05 -3.84 8.24
CA GLU A 48 -11.82 -5.05 8.47
C GLU A 48 -13.28 -4.70 8.80
N PHE A 49 -14.24 -5.36 8.15
CA PHE A 49 -15.64 -4.93 8.05
C PHE A 49 -16.30 -4.70 9.41
N PHE A 50 -16.13 -5.63 10.34
CA PHE A 50 -16.72 -5.50 11.69
C PHE A 50 -16.07 -4.40 12.55
N ALA A 51 -14.79 -4.08 12.28
CA ALA A 51 -13.99 -3.16 13.06
C ALA A 51 -14.03 -1.73 12.49
N PHE A 52 -14.45 -1.56 11.22
CA PHE A 52 -14.54 -0.26 10.56
C PHE A 52 -15.23 0.83 11.42
N PRO A 53 -16.39 0.56 12.05
CA PRO A 53 -17.00 1.53 12.96
C PRO A 53 -16.08 1.99 14.09
N ALA A 54 -15.40 1.06 14.76
CA ALA A 54 -14.51 1.38 15.86
C ALA A 54 -13.29 2.21 15.39
N TYR A 55 -12.77 1.97 14.19
CA TYR A 55 -11.69 2.81 13.65
C TYR A 55 -12.10 4.27 13.45
N PHE A 56 -13.35 4.53 13.09
CA PHE A 56 -13.82 5.90 12.82
C PHE A 56 -14.39 6.60 14.05
N HIS A 57 -14.85 5.84 15.06
CA HIS A 57 -15.40 6.41 16.31
C HIS A 57 -14.42 6.41 17.48
N ASN A 58 -13.58 5.38 17.60
CA ASN A 58 -12.79 5.11 18.80
C ASN A 58 -11.29 5.30 18.58
N VAL A 59 -10.77 5.01 17.39
CA VAL A 59 -9.34 5.18 17.09
C VAL A 59 -9.07 6.63 16.69
N THR A 60 -8.52 7.40 17.64
CA THR A 60 -8.23 8.83 17.48
C THR A 60 -7.31 9.13 16.28
N ALA A 61 -6.34 8.24 16.03
CA ALA A 61 -5.37 8.39 14.94
C ALA A 61 -5.98 8.37 13.53
N THR A 62 -7.07 7.64 13.30
CA THR A 62 -7.56 7.29 11.94
C THR A 62 -7.74 8.52 11.06
N ASN A 63 -8.53 9.49 11.52
CA ASN A 63 -8.85 10.68 10.72
C ASN A 63 -7.64 11.58 10.48
N LEU A 64 -6.75 11.73 11.48
CA LEU A 64 -5.56 12.55 11.33
C LEU A 64 -4.55 11.89 10.39
N CYS A 65 -4.39 10.57 10.45
CA CYS A 65 -3.55 9.84 9.50
C CYS A 65 -4.03 9.99 8.06
N LEU A 66 -5.33 9.83 7.82
CA LEU A 66 -5.92 10.02 6.49
C LEU A 66 -5.76 11.46 6.01
N ALA A 67 -5.94 12.44 6.92
CA ALA A 67 -5.77 13.86 6.62
C ALA A 67 -4.31 14.23 6.29
N ASN A 68 -3.33 13.63 6.99
CA ASN A 68 -1.91 13.81 6.70
C ASN A 68 -1.56 13.33 5.28
N LEU A 69 -2.09 12.18 4.85
CA LEU A 69 -1.90 11.68 3.48
C LEU A 69 -2.59 12.58 2.45
N LYS A 70 -3.82 13.05 2.74
CA LYS A 70 -4.51 14.04 1.92
C LYS A 70 -3.73 15.34 1.77
N ALA A 71 -3.07 15.81 2.83
CA ALA A 71 -2.30 17.04 2.79
C ALA A 71 -1.14 16.95 1.79
N LEU A 72 -0.59 15.75 1.57
CA LEU A 72 0.46 15.49 0.60
C LEU A 72 -0.09 15.33 -0.83
N SER A 73 -1.08 14.47 -1.02
CA SER A 73 -1.61 14.12 -2.35
C SER A 73 -2.61 15.14 -2.92
N GLY A 74 -3.15 16.01 -2.07
CA GLY A 74 -4.22 16.96 -2.41
C GLY A 74 -5.64 16.36 -2.38
N THR A 75 -5.79 15.04 -2.22
CA THR A 75 -7.09 14.36 -2.15
C THR A 75 -7.11 13.26 -1.10
N TRP A 76 -8.29 12.93 -0.58
CA TRP A 76 -8.43 11.85 0.39
C TRP A 76 -7.99 10.51 -0.23
N PRO A 77 -7.17 9.70 0.49
CA PRO A 77 -6.78 8.38 -0.02
C PRO A 77 -8.02 7.47 -0.15
N PRO A 78 -8.06 6.52 -1.10
CA PRO A 78 -9.16 5.57 -1.17
C PRO A 78 -9.16 4.67 0.07
N ILE A 79 -10.35 4.27 0.53
CA ILE A 79 -10.51 3.26 1.58
C ILE A 79 -11.27 2.06 1.05
N ARG A 80 -10.95 0.88 1.57
CA ARG A 80 -11.65 -0.38 1.33
C ARG A 80 -12.19 -0.91 2.65
N ILE A 81 -13.46 -1.25 2.71
CA ILE A 81 -14.13 -1.78 3.91
C ILE A 81 -14.57 -3.21 3.60
N GLY A 82 -13.89 -4.21 4.16
CA GLY A 82 -14.10 -5.60 3.76
C GLY A 82 -13.36 -6.60 4.64
N GLY A 83 -12.65 -7.54 4.03
CA GLY A 83 -11.90 -8.57 4.75
C GLY A 83 -12.77 -9.78 5.09
N THR A 84 -12.24 -10.72 5.87
CA THR A 84 -12.89 -12.02 6.12
C THR A 84 -14.26 -11.88 6.75
N THR A 85 -14.43 -10.89 7.63
CA THR A 85 -15.66 -10.71 8.41
C THR A 85 -16.83 -10.26 7.56
N GLN A 86 -16.60 -9.67 6.38
CA GLN A 86 -17.72 -9.33 5.50
C GLN A 86 -18.56 -10.56 5.12
N ASP A 87 -17.91 -11.71 4.87
CA ASP A 87 -18.60 -12.92 4.40
C ASP A 87 -19.31 -13.63 5.57
N ARG A 88 -19.22 -13.04 6.77
CA ARG A 88 -19.93 -13.44 7.98
C ARG A 88 -21.04 -12.45 8.34
N ALA A 89 -21.16 -11.33 7.62
CA ALA A 89 -22.11 -10.27 7.88
C ALA A 89 -23.47 -10.52 7.23
N SER A 90 -24.56 -10.12 7.88
CA SER A 90 -25.90 -10.10 7.30
C SER A 90 -26.52 -8.72 7.48
N TYR A 91 -27.03 -8.15 6.39
CA TYR A 91 -27.68 -6.85 6.42
C TYR A 91 -29.06 -6.96 7.08
N ASP A 92 -29.39 -6.02 7.95
CA ASP A 92 -30.68 -5.92 8.61
C ASP A 92 -31.16 -4.46 8.52
N ALA A 93 -32.12 -4.20 7.64
CA ALA A 93 -32.61 -2.84 7.38
C ALA A 93 -33.30 -2.18 8.59
N ASN A 94 -33.65 -2.96 9.61
CA ASN A 94 -34.25 -2.47 10.86
C ASN A 94 -33.22 -2.33 11.98
N LEU A 95 -31.96 -2.71 11.77
CA LEU A 95 -30.92 -2.59 12.77
C LEU A 95 -30.50 -1.13 12.91
N LEU A 96 -30.62 -0.59 14.12
CA LEU A 96 -30.28 0.81 14.41
C LEU A 96 -28.76 1.02 14.59
N SER A 97 -28.06 0.00 15.07
CA SER A 97 -26.60 0.03 15.23
C SER A 97 -25.88 -0.22 13.91
N GLU A 98 -24.70 0.39 13.75
CA GLU A 98 -23.85 0.21 12.56
C GLU A 98 -23.47 -1.27 12.40
N VAL A 99 -23.05 -1.90 13.49
CA VAL A 99 -22.70 -3.32 13.53
C VAL A 99 -23.04 -3.93 14.89
N VAL A 100 -23.47 -5.19 14.91
CA VAL A 100 -23.69 -6.00 16.12
C VAL A 100 -23.05 -7.36 15.94
N TYR A 101 -22.21 -7.74 16.90
CA TYR A 101 -21.52 -9.01 16.93
C TYR A 101 -21.21 -9.45 18.37
N SER A 102 -20.76 -10.70 18.51
CA SER A 102 -20.25 -11.23 19.78
C SER A 102 -18.99 -12.06 19.49
N VAL A 103 -18.02 -11.94 20.39
CA VAL A 103 -16.73 -12.65 20.35
C VAL A 103 -16.43 -13.21 21.73
N GLU A 104 -15.70 -14.33 21.79
CA GLU A 104 -15.26 -14.92 23.05
C GLU A 104 -14.11 -14.09 23.65
N THR A 105 -13.16 -13.66 22.81
CA THR A 105 -12.08 -12.77 23.21
C THR A 105 -12.08 -11.47 22.40
N PRO A 106 -11.65 -10.33 22.99
CA PRO A 106 -11.65 -9.04 22.29
C PRO A 106 -10.78 -8.96 21.04
N VAL A 107 -9.86 -9.92 20.84
CA VAL A 107 -8.97 -9.99 19.68
C VAL A 107 -9.51 -10.87 18.55
N ASP A 108 -10.62 -11.58 18.77
CA ASP A 108 -11.20 -12.46 17.76
C ASP A 108 -11.97 -11.67 16.70
N ALA A 109 -11.91 -12.16 15.46
CA ALA A 109 -12.86 -11.77 14.44
C ALA A 109 -14.20 -12.52 14.64
N PRO A 110 -15.36 -11.85 14.66
CA PRO A 110 -16.64 -12.51 14.90
C PRO A 110 -16.95 -13.56 13.83
N LYS A 111 -17.54 -14.69 14.25
CA LYS A 111 -17.98 -15.76 13.33
C LYS A 111 -19.28 -15.42 12.60
N ALA A 112 -20.08 -14.51 13.16
CA ALA A 112 -21.27 -13.95 12.56
C ALA A 112 -21.52 -12.54 13.11
N LEU A 113 -22.08 -11.67 12.28
CA LEU A 113 -22.43 -10.31 12.64
C LEU A 113 -23.63 -9.83 11.82
N LYS A 114 -24.29 -8.79 12.32
CA LYS A 114 -25.29 -8.01 11.59
C LYS A 114 -24.82 -6.58 11.42
N PHE A 115 -25.28 -5.92 10.37
CA PHE A 115 -25.03 -4.49 10.13
C PHE A 115 -26.28 -3.83 9.56
N GLY A 116 -26.44 -2.53 9.84
CA GLY A 116 -27.63 -1.75 9.53
C GLY A 116 -27.33 -0.52 8.67
N PRO A 117 -28.37 0.28 8.32
CA PRO A 117 -28.22 1.47 7.48
C PRO A 117 -27.15 2.46 7.98
N SER A 118 -27.03 2.64 9.30
CA SER A 118 -26.06 3.55 9.91
C SER A 118 -24.60 3.20 9.60
N PHE A 119 -24.29 1.94 9.26
CA PHE A 119 -22.96 1.56 8.75
C PHE A 119 -22.60 2.29 7.46
N PHE A 120 -23.57 2.41 6.55
CA PHE A 120 -23.37 3.10 5.28
C PHE A 120 -23.36 4.62 5.48
N GLU A 121 -24.15 5.14 6.41
CA GLU A 121 -24.12 6.56 6.80
C GLU A 121 -22.72 6.94 7.32
N LEU A 122 -22.12 6.09 8.16
CA LEU A 122 -20.74 6.27 8.62
C LEU A 122 -19.75 6.26 7.46
N ALA A 123 -19.84 5.28 6.56
CA ALA A 123 -18.98 5.22 5.37
C ALA A 123 -19.14 6.46 4.47
N ALA A 124 -20.36 7.00 4.35
CA ALA A 124 -20.66 8.20 3.58
C ALA A 124 -20.07 9.49 4.18
N MET A 125 -19.68 9.50 5.46
CA MET A 125 -18.98 10.64 6.06
C MET A 125 -17.53 10.75 5.57
N TYR A 126 -16.93 9.66 5.08
CA TYR A 126 -15.60 9.71 4.51
C TYR A 126 -15.62 10.42 3.17
N ALA A 127 -14.77 11.43 2.97
CA ALA A 127 -14.79 12.25 1.76
C ALA A 127 -13.99 11.67 0.58
N GLY A 128 -13.16 10.64 0.81
CA GLY A 128 -12.45 9.93 -0.25
C GLY A 128 -13.24 8.76 -0.82
N ASN A 129 -12.76 8.18 -1.92
CA ASN A 129 -13.41 7.03 -2.55
C ASN A 129 -13.56 5.85 -1.58
N VAL A 130 -14.74 5.24 -1.55
CA VAL A 130 -15.05 4.06 -0.73
C VAL A 130 -15.25 2.85 -1.64
N THR A 131 -14.45 1.81 -1.45
CA THR A 131 -14.77 0.46 -1.93
C THR A 131 -15.41 -0.31 -0.78
N LEU A 132 -16.68 -0.68 -0.93
CA LEU A 132 -17.41 -1.40 0.10
C LEU A 132 -17.59 -2.85 -0.31
N SER A 133 -17.16 -3.75 0.53
CA SER A 133 -17.35 -5.17 0.29
C SER A 133 -18.71 -5.61 0.87
N LEU A 134 -19.44 -6.48 0.14
CA LEU A 134 -20.67 -7.16 0.60
C LEU A 134 -20.53 -8.69 0.56
N ASN A 135 -21.30 -9.34 1.45
CA ASN A 135 -21.26 -10.79 1.65
C ASN A 135 -21.69 -11.57 0.41
N ARG A 136 -20.81 -12.41 -0.12
CA ARG A 136 -21.18 -13.45 -1.09
C ARG A 136 -21.11 -14.85 -0.48
N GLY A 137 -20.20 -15.07 0.47
CA GLY A 137 -19.97 -16.37 1.12
C GLY A 137 -21.23 -17.06 1.65
N LYS A 138 -22.17 -16.30 2.25
CA LYS A 138 -23.43 -16.84 2.80
C LYS A 138 -24.44 -17.34 1.76
N ASN A 139 -24.22 -17.07 0.48
CA ASN A 139 -25.13 -17.44 -0.60
C ASN A 139 -26.56 -16.85 -0.44
N ASP A 140 -26.69 -15.67 0.18
CA ASP A 140 -27.96 -14.96 0.31
C ASP A 140 -27.96 -13.74 -0.62
N ILE A 141 -28.30 -13.99 -1.88
CA ILE A 141 -28.30 -12.96 -2.93
C ILE A 141 -29.31 -11.85 -2.63
N ASN A 142 -30.45 -12.16 -2.00
CA ASN A 142 -31.47 -11.16 -1.67
C ASN A 142 -31.00 -10.21 -0.57
N ASN A 143 -30.33 -10.74 0.46
CA ASN A 143 -29.72 -9.92 1.50
C ASN A 143 -28.62 -9.01 0.92
N THR A 144 -27.81 -9.55 0.02
CA THR A 144 -26.74 -8.80 -0.66
C THR A 144 -27.29 -7.68 -1.53
N ILE A 145 -28.34 -7.95 -2.32
CA ILE A 145 -29.03 -6.93 -3.12
C ILE A 145 -29.61 -5.85 -2.21
N ALA A 146 -30.23 -6.21 -1.08
CA ALA A 146 -30.76 -5.23 -0.14
C ALA A 146 -29.67 -4.33 0.43
N ALA A 147 -28.53 -4.90 0.80
CA ALA A 147 -27.36 -4.15 1.27
C ALA A 147 -26.78 -3.25 0.16
N ALA A 148 -26.63 -3.76 -1.07
CA ALA A 148 -26.11 -3.02 -2.20
C ALA A 148 -26.98 -1.81 -2.57
N LYS A 149 -28.31 -1.97 -2.53
CA LYS A 149 -29.25 -0.85 -2.72
C LYS A 149 -29.06 0.23 -1.67
N ALA A 150 -28.96 -0.16 -0.40
CA ALA A 150 -28.77 0.79 0.70
C ALA A 150 -27.40 1.49 0.63
N ALA A 151 -26.34 0.77 0.28
CA ALA A 151 -25.00 1.33 0.08
C ALA A 151 -24.99 2.39 -1.04
N VAL A 152 -25.55 2.06 -2.21
CA VAL A 152 -25.65 2.99 -3.35
C VAL A 152 -26.50 4.23 -3.03
N GLN A 153 -27.53 4.09 -2.20
CA GLN A 153 -28.37 5.22 -1.79
C GLN A 153 -27.67 6.13 -0.78
N SER A 154 -26.80 5.58 0.07
CA SER A 154 -26.23 6.31 1.21
C SER A 154 -24.83 6.88 0.93
N ILE A 155 -23.98 6.15 0.20
CA ILE A 155 -22.56 6.48 0.03
C ILE A 155 -22.37 7.20 -1.32
N GLY A 156 -22.38 8.54 -1.28
CA GLY A 156 -22.32 9.36 -2.50
C GLY A 156 -21.02 9.20 -3.31
N ASN A 157 -19.92 8.81 -2.66
CA ASN A 157 -18.59 8.58 -3.24
C ASN A 157 -18.20 7.09 -3.25
N LEU A 158 -19.20 6.20 -3.35
CA LEU A 158 -18.97 4.77 -3.54
C LEU A 158 -18.25 4.55 -4.88
N TYR A 159 -17.01 4.09 -4.80
CA TYR A 159 -16.18 3.79 -5.95
C TYR A 159 -16.49 2.41 -6.53
N ALA A 160 -16.58 1.39 -5.67
CA ALA A 160 -16.89 0.04 -6.08
C ALA A 160 -17.55 -0.78 -4.96
N ILE A 161 -18.21 -1.86 -5.36
CA ILE A 161 -18.69 -2.94 -4.51
C ILE A 161 -17.83 -4.19 -4.76
N GLU A 162 -17.29 -4.77 -3.69
CA GLU A 162 -16.65 -6.08 -3.73
C GLU A 162 -17.65 -7.17 -3.32
N LEU A 163 -17.72 -8.29 -4.05
CA LEU A 163 -18.66 -9.39 -3.73
C LEU A 163 -17.89 -10.61 -3.22
N GLY A 164 -17.74 -10.69 -1.90
CA GLY A 164 -16.92 -11.71 -1.24
C GLY A 164 -15.43 -11.38 -1.16
N ASN A 165 -14.74 -12.09 -0.28
CA ASN A 165 -13.33 -11.94 0.07
C ASN A 165 -12.63 -13.30 0.10
N GLU A 166 -11.54 -13.43 -0.66
CA GLU A 166 -10.65 -14.59 -0.73
C GLU A 166 -11.37 -15.93 -0.90
N PRO A 167 -12.11 -16.10 -2.02
CA PRO A 167 -12.92 -17.28 -2.26
C PRO A 167 -12.15 -18.60 -2.30
N GLU A 168 -10.84 -18.58 -2.47
CA GLU A 168 -9.98 -19.77 -2.39
C GLU A 168 -10.07 -20.50 -1.04
N TYR A 169 -10.50 -19.82 0.03
CA TYR A 169 -10.58 -20.38 1.38
C TYR A 169 -12.00 -20.84 1.78
N TRP A 170 -12.96 -20.81 0.86
CA TRP A 170 -14.38 -21.00 1.17
C TRP A 170 -14.84 -22.45 1.25
N ALA A 171 -14.11 -23.39 0.65
CA ALA A 171 -14.47 -24.80 0.68
C ALA A 171 -14.68 -25.26 2.14
N LYS A 172 -15.88 -25.77 2.44
CA LYS A 172 -16.33 -26.23 3.77
C LYS A 172 -16.51 -25.15 4.84
N THR A 173 -16.28 -23.87 4.52
CA THR A 173 -16.40 -22.76 5.48
C THR A 173 -17.52 -21.79 5.11
N GLN A 174 -17.85 -21.65 3.82
CA GLN A 174 -18.89 -20.75 3.34
C GLN A 174 -20.02 -21.50 2.61
N PRO A 175 -21.30 -21.15 2.86
CA PRO A 175 -22.45 -21.79 2.22
C PRO A 175 -22.47 -21.79 0.68
N ILE A 176 -21.87 -20.78 0.03
CA ILE A 176 -21.84 -20.71 -1.45
C ILE A 176 -20.89 -21.73 -2.08
N ALA A 177 -19.86 -22.17 -1.33
CA ALA A 177 -18.82 -23.05 -1.85
C ALA A 177 -19.21 -24.52 -1.70
N SER A 178 -19.27 -25.22 -2.83
CA SER A 178 -19.46 -26.67 -2.85
C SER A 178 -18.17 -27.42 -2.46
N ASP A 179 -18.26 -28.74 -2.25
CA ASP A 179 -17.06 -29.57 -2.03
C ASP A 179 -16.12 -29.59 -3.24
N ALA A 180 -16.62 -29.26 -4.43
CA ALA A 180 -15.85 -29.18 -5.67
C ALA A 180 -15.30 -27.77 -5.95
N TRP A 181 -15.42 -26.82 -5.01
CA TRP A 181 -15.05 -25.42 -5.21
C TRP A 181 -13.62 -25.26 -5.74
N ASP A 182 -13.52 -24.65 -6.91
CA ASP A 182 -12.27 -24.40 -7.63
C ASP A 182 -12.33 -22.99 -8.26
N PRO A 183 -11.22 -22.51 -8.87
CA PRO A 183 -11.22 -21.17 -9.43
C PRO A 183 -12.23 -20.94 -10.56
N ALA A 184 -12.54 -21.95 -11.36
CA ALA A 184 -13.47 -21.80 -12.48
C ALA A 184 -14.93 -21.69 -11.99
N ILE A 185 -15.28 -22.49 -10.97
CA ILE A 185 -16.58 -22.43 -10.29
C ILE A 185 -16.74 -21.09 -9.57
N ASP A 186 -15.71 -20.62 -8.86
CA ASP A 186 -15.74 -19.29 -8.25
C ASP A 186 -15.86 -18.18 -9.29
N ALA A 187 -15.09 -18.23 -10.37
CA ALA A 187 -15.14 -17.21 -11.42
C ALA A 187 -16.54 -17.13 -12.07
N ALA A 188 -17.18 -18.28 -12.34
CA ALA A 188 -18.56 -18.33 -12.79
C ALA A 188 -19.52 -17.70 -11.77
N SER A 189 -19.36 -18.03 -10.48
CA SER A 189 -20.15 -17.46 -9.38
C SER A 189 -19.97 -15.94 -9.28
N GLN A 190 -18.74 -15.42 -9.35
CA GLN A 190 -18.46 -13.99 -9.32
C GLN A 190 -19.11 -13.25 -10.50
N ASN A 191 -19.02 -13.82 -11.70
CA ASN A 191 -19.65 -13.25 -12.91
C ASN A 191 -21.17 -13.19 -12.77
N GLU A 192 -21.80 -14.27 -12.29
CA GLU A 192 -23.25 -14.32 -12.07
C GLU A 192 -23.69 -13.28 -11.01
N TRP A 193 -22.98 -13.21 -9.89
CA TRP A 193 -23.30 -12.27 -8.81
C TRP A 193 -23.11 -10.81 -9.25
N ALA A 194 -22.06 -10.50 -10.02
CA ALA A 194 -21.87 -9.16 -10.58
C ALA A 194 -23.04 -8.74 -11.47
N ILE A 195 -23.54 -9.65 -12.31
CA ILE A 195 -24.70 -9.41 -13.18
C ILE A 195 -25.98 -9.21 -12.35
N ILE A 196 -26.26 -10.12 -11.41
CA ILE A 196 -27.50 -10.09 -10.64
C ILE A 196 -27.55 -8.84 -9.75
N VAL A 197 -26.49 -8.59 -8.97
CA VAL A 197 -26.43 -7.44 -8.05
C VAL A 197 -26.43 -6.14 -8.84
N GLY A 198 -25.59 -6.03 -9.87
CA GLY A 198 -25.47 -4.83 -10.70
C GLY A 198 -26.79 -4.44 -11.39
N ASN A 199 -27.53 -5.41 -11.93
CA ASN A 199 -28.87 -5.16 -12.48
C ASN A 199 -29.85 -4.73 -11.39
N ALA A 200 -29.82 -5.37 -10.22
CA ALA A 200 -30.76 -5.07 -9.14
C ALA A 200 -30.59 -3.67 -8.54
N ILE A 201 -29.40 -3.09 -8.64
CA ILE A 201 -29.09 -1.70 -8.23
C ILE A 201 -29.07 -0.71 -9.42
N ASP A 202 -29.34 -1.19 -10.64
CA ASP A 202 -29.29 -0.42 -11.88
C ASP A 202 -27.97 0.37 -12.06
N LYS A 203 -26.83 -0.30 -11.81
CA LYS A 203 -25.50 0.28 -12.00
C LYS A 203 -24.55 -0.68 -12.71
N LYS A 204 -23.95 -0.18 -13.78
CA LYS A 204 -22.78 -0.73 -14.48
C LYS A 204 -21.50 -0.15 -13.87
N ASP A 205 -20.33 -0.68 -14.22
CA ASP A 205 -19.02 -0.14 -13.82
C ASP A 205 -18.90 0.11 -12.30
N ILE A 206 -19.38 -0.86 -11.49
CA ILE A 206 -19.53 -0.72 -10.03
C ILE A 206 -18.86 -1.85 -9.24
N VAL A 207 -18.52 -2.99 -9.85
CA VAL A 207 -17.95 -4.13 -9.13
C VAL A 207 -16.43 -4.09 -9.16
N GLN A 208 -15.79 -4.22 -8.00
CA GLN A 208 -14.38 -4.59 -7.88
C GLN A 208 -14.28 -6.11 -7.74
N ALA A 209 -13.74 -6.77 -8.76
CA ALA A 209 -13.76 -8.23 -8.90
C ALA A 209 -12.40 -8.85 -8.57
N GLY A 210 -12.41 -10.12 -8.16
CA GLY A 210 -11.20 -10.93 -8.07
C GLY A 210 -10.40 -10.86 -6.78
N ASN A 211 -11.01 -10.39 -5.68
CA ASN A 211 -10.46 -10.24 -4.31
C ASN A 211 -9.83 -11.52 -3.72
N SER A 212 -8.85 -12.10 -4.38
CA SER A 212 -8.13 -13.32 -4.04
C SER A 212 -6.73 -12.96 -3.56
N ASN A 213 -6.20 -13.78 -2.66
CA ASN A 213 -4.82 -13.74 -2.18
C ASN A 213 -3.91 -14.71 -2.93
N SER A 214 -4.47 -15.81 -3.44
CA SER A 214 -3.74 -16.76 -4.27
C SER A 214 -3.42 -16.15 -5.63
N LEU A 215 -2.14 -16.12 -6.00
CA LEU A 215 -1.66 -15.45 -7.21
C LEU A 215 -2.32 -15.94 -8.54
N PRO A 216 -2.46 -15.05 -9.54
CA PRO A 216 -2.80 -15.45 -10.91
C PRO A 216 -1.70 -16.36 -11.51
N PRO A 217 -2.03 -17.19 -12.53
CA PRO A 217 -3.29 -17.23 -13.26
C PRO A 217 -4.39 -18.04 -12.57
N ARG A 218 -4.08 -18.76 -11.47
CA ARG A 218 -5.01 -19.74 -10.93
C ARG A 218 -6.22 -19.10 -10.24
N TRP A 219 -6.01 -18.03 -9.48
CA TRP A 219 -7.09 -17.27 -8.82
C TRP A 219 -6.94 -15.79 -9.16
N GLY A 220 -8.03 -15.04 -9.00
CA GLY A 220 -8.05 -13.58 -9.15
C GLY A 220 -8.25 -13.08 -10.59
N ALA A 221 -7.74 -11.87 -10.85
CA ALA A 221 -8.07 -11.07 -12.04
C ALA A 221 -7.87 -11.81 -13.36
N GLN A 222 -6.76 -12.53 -13.53
CA GLN A 222 -6.43 -13.15 -14.81
C GLN A 222 -7.45 -14.24 -15.20
N GLU A 223 -7.84 -15.09 -14.26
CA GLU A 223 -8.88 -16.12 -14.49
C GLU A 223 -10.24 -15.48 -14.77
N LEU A 224 -10.61 -14.44 -14.02
CA LEU A 224 -11.86 -13.70 -14.24
C LEU A 224 -11.90 -12.98 -15.58
N ILE A 225 -10.78 -12.39 -16.01
CA ILE A 225 -10.67 -11.77 -17.34
C ILE A 225 -10.75 -12.84 -18.42
N ALA A 226 -10.20 -14.04 -18.21
CA ALA A 226 -10.27 -15.12 -19.20
C ALA A 226 -11.69 -15.73 -19.30
N SER A 227 -12.32 -16.00 -18.16
CA SER A 227 -13.63 -16.65 -18.06
C SER A 227 -14.83 -15.69 -18.17
N GLY A 228 -14.61 -14.39 -17.94
CA GLY A 228 -15.66 -13.37 -17.88
C GLY A 228 -16.37 -13.19 -19.21
N ASN A 229 -17.68 -13.47 -19.23
CA ASN A 229 -18.54 -13.17 -20.36
C ASN A 229 -18.71 -11.65 -20.54
N ILE A 230 -19.09 -11.22 -21.75
CA ILE A 230 -19.18 -9.79 -22.08
C ILE A 230 -20.13 -9.03 -21.15
N THR A 231 -21.22 -9.66 -20.72
CA THR A 231 -22.23 -9.08 -19.82
C THR A 231 -21.68 -8.79 -18.43
N ALA A 232 -20.94 -9.72 -17.82
CA ALA A 232 -20.36 -9.55 -16.50
C ALA A 232 -19.36 -8.39 -16.50
N ARG A 233 -18.56 -8.26 -17.56
CA ARG A 233 -17.57 -7.18 -17.70
C ARG A 233 -18.19 -5.79 -17.74
N GLU A 234 -19.44 -5.63 -18.17
CA GLU A 234 -20.12 -4.32 -18.10
C GLU A 234 -20.32 -3.84 -16.65
N PHE A 235 -20.35 -4.76 -15.69
CA PHE A 235 -20.50 -4.44 -14.27
C PHE A 235 -19.17 -4.27 -13.56
N VAL A 236 -18.08 -4.84 -14.09
CA VAL A 236 -16.75 -4.80 -13.48
C VAL A 236 -16.08 -3.46 -13.79
N ARG A 237 -15.75 -2.74 -12.71
CA ARG A 237 -14.98 -1.48 -12.75
C ARG A 237 -13.49 -1.70 -12.74
N THR A 238 -13.06 -2.56 -11.84
CA THR A 238 -11.64 -2.83 -11.60
C THR A 238 -11.47 -4.27 -11.14
N TYR A 239 -10.26 -4.79 -11.35
CA TYR A 239 -9.84 -6.05 -10.77
C TYR A 239 -8.89 -5.76 -9.62
N SER A 240 -9.01 -6.54 -8.55
CA SER A 240 -8.19 -6.44 -7.35
C SER A 240 -7.44 -7.74 -7.09
N HIS A 241 -6.48 -7.64 -6.19
CA HIS A 241 -5.73 -8.76 -5.66
C HIS A 241 -5.27 -8.44 -4.24
N HIS A 242 -5.17 -9.45 -3.39
CA HIS A 242 -4.49 -9.35 -2.11
C HIS A 242 -3.08 -9.93 -2.26
N ASN A 243 -2.13 -9.39 -1.50
CA ASN A 243 -0.80 -9.93 -1.45
C ASN A 243 -0.22 -9.76 -0.04
N TYR A 244 0.37 -10.83 0.45
CA TYR A 244 1.09 -10.86 1.72
C TYR A 244 2.44 -11.53 1.46
N PRO A 245 3.54 -10.76 1.32
CA PRO A 245 4.82 -11.29 0.85
C PRO A 245 5.44 -12.36 1.75
N GLY A 246 5.02 -12.42 3.03
CA GLY A 246 5.56 -13.35 4.02
C GLY A 246 7.07 -13.19 4.27
N GLY A 247 7.66 -14.09 5.05
CA GLY A 247 9.09 -14.08 5.34
C GLY A 247 9.47 -13.33 6.62
N ASN A 248 10.77 -13.06 6.79
CA ASN A 248 11.33 -12.32 7.93
C ASN A 248 11.70 -10.89 7.52
N VAL A 249 12.04 -10.04 8.50
CA VAL A 249 12.36 -8.62 8.25
C VAL A 249 13.47 -8.47 7.21
N SER A 250 14.53 -9.29 7.27
CA SER A 250 15.63 -9.23 6.30
C SER A 250 15.18 -9.55 4.87
N SER A 251 14.36 -10.60 4.68
CA SER A 251 13.83 -10.92 3.36
C SER A 251 12.85 -9.88 2.83
N LEU A 252 12.06 -9.26 3.72
CA LEU A 252 11.11 -8.20 3.37
C LEU A 252 11.80 -6.87 3.02
N MET A 253 12.98 -6.61 3.58
CA MET A 253 13.77 -5.42 3.24
C MET A 253 14.40 -5.49 1.86
N SER A 254 14.62 -6.69 1.31
CA SER A 254 15.28 -6.86 0.01
C SER A 254 14.45 -6.27 -1.13
N HIS A 255 15.04 -5.29 -1.83
CA HIS A 255 14.47 -4.68 -3.03
C HIS A 255 14.20 -5.72 -4.12
N SER A 256 15.17 -6.60 -4.40
CA SER A 256 14.98 -7.63 -5.42
C SER A 256 13.89 -8.63 -5.05
N ASN A 257 13.74 -8.98 -3.76
CA ASN A 257 12.59 -9.78 -3.34
C ASN A 257 11.28 -9.00 -3.50
N ALA A 258 11.24 -7.72 -3.13
CA ALA A 258 10.05 -6.89 -3.26
C ALA A 258 9.62 -6.72 -4.73
N VAL A 259 10.55 -6.52 -5.66
CA VAL A 259 10.27 -6.41 -7.11
C VAL A 259 9.80 -7.74 -7.70
N ASN A 260 10.39 -8.86 -7.26
CA ASN A 260 9.96 -10.19 -7.70
C ASN A 260 8.66 -10.65 -7.04
N ASN A 261 8.23 -9.99 -5.96
CA ASN A 261 6.96 -10.24 -5.32
C ASN A 261 5.84 -9.51 -6.09
N VAL A 262 4.84 -10.27 -6.51
CA VAL A 262 3.75 -9.76 -7.36
C VAL A 262 2.78 -8.91 -6.53
N HIS A 263 2.91 -7.59 -6.68
CA HIS A 263 1.89 -6.53 -6.52
C HIS A 263 1.44 -6.04 -5.11
N PHE A 264 1.29 -4.72 -5.06
CA PHE A 264 0.79 -3.75 -4.07
C PHE A 264 0.89 -4.06 -2.55
N PRO A 265 1.77 -3.35 -1.80
CA PRO A 265 1.80 -3.44 -0.35
C PRO A 265 0.67 -2.62 0.29
N TYR A 266 -0.04 -3.25 1.22
CA TYR A 266 -0.86 -2.54 2.22
C TYR A 266 0.02 -2.07 3.38
N SER A 267 -0.42 -1.00 4.04
CA SER A 267 0.17 -0.55 5.30
C SER A 267 -0.83 -0.73 6.43
N PHE A 268 -0.28 -0.90 7.64
CA PHE A 268 -1.03 -1.16 8.86
C PHE A 268 -0.61 -0.17 9.93
N PHE A 269 -1.59 0.35 10.66
CA PHE A 269 -1.41 1.02 11.94
C PHE A 269 -2.49 0.54 12.90
N GLY A 270 -2.18 0.55 14.19
CA GLY A 270 -3.08 0.11 15.25
C GLY A 270 -3.68 1.28 16.01
N GLU A 271 -4.56 0.96 16.96
CA GLU A 271 -5.18 1.93 17.87
C GLU A 271 -4.15 2.71 18.68
N GLU A 272 -3.17 2.01 19.26
CA GLU A 272 -2.20 2.62 20.19
C GLU A 272 -0.86 2.96 19.51
N SER A 273 -0.43 2.15 18.54
CA SER A 273 0.87 2.32 17.87
C SER A 273 0.66 2.58 16.39
N MET A 274 1.32 3.63 15.90
CA MET A 274 1.29 3.92 14.47
C MET A 274 2.03 2.89 13.63
N GLY A 275 3.08 2.31 14.21
CA GLY A 275 4.00 1.45 13.48
C GLY A 275 4.84 2.22 12.44
N ASN A 276 6.08 1.76 12.26
CA ASN A 276 6.97 2.32 11.24
C ASN A 276 6.47 2.19 9.78
N PRO A 277 5.59 1.23 9.40
CA PRO A 277 5.01 1.22 8.05
C PRO A 277 4.28 2.49 7.65
N TYR A 278 3.72 3.27 8.60
CA TYR A 278 3.05 4.53 8.28
C TYR A 278 4.03 5.59 7.74
N VAL A 279 5.27 5.64 8.25
CA VAL A 279 6.33 6.52 7.70
C VAL A 279 6.64 6.15 6.25
N GLY A 280 6.66 4.86 5.92
CA GLY A 280 6.82 4.37 4.55
C GLY A 280 5.70 4.82 3.62
N VAL A 281 4.44 4.74 4.06
CA VAL A 281 3.29 5.27 3.29
C VAL A 281 3.41 6.77 3.10
N TYR A 282 3.71 7.52 4.16
CA TYR A 282 3.86 8.97 4.06
C TYR A 282 4.98 9.36 3.09
N ALA A 283 6.10 8.63 3.09
CA ALA A 283 7.20 8.80 2.15
C ALA A 283 6.77 8.51 0.71
N ALA A 284 6.08 7.38 0.47
CA ALA A 284 5.60 7.01 -0.85
C ALA A 284 4.51 7.96 -1.37
N THR A 285 3.61 8.44 -0.52
CA THR A 285 2.64 9.51 -0.86
C THR A 285 3.37 10.80 -1.20
N SER A 286 4.39 11.19 -0.44
CA SER A 286 5.21 12.39 -0.71
C SER A 286 5.96 12.28 -2.04
N PHE A 287 6.46 11.10 -2.37
CA PHE A 287 7.15 10.82 -3.63
C PHE A 287 6.21 10.97 -4.84
N LEU A 288 5.00 10.40 -4.74
CA LEU A 288 4.01 10.35 -5.83
C LEU A 288 3.14 11.63 -5.92
N ALA A 289 3.15 12.49 -4.90
CA ALA A 289 2.33 13.70 -4.87
C ALA A 289 2.52 14.60 -6.09
N GLY A 290 1.45 14.85 -6.85
CA GLY A 290 1.50 15.69 -8.06
C GLY A 290 2.18 15.04 -9.28
N ALA A 291 2.64 13.78 -9.16
CA ALA A 291 3.18 13.04 -10.29
C ALA A 291 2.08 12.57 -11.24
N ARG A 292 2.38 12.57 -12.53
CA ARG A 292 1.57 11.91 -13.57
C ARG A 292 2.19 10.60 -14.03
N TYR A 293 3.51 10.49 -13.96
CA TYR A 293 4.25 9.31 -14.38
C TYR A 293 5.27 8.91 -13.33
N VAL A 294 5.57 7.61 -13.28
CA VAL A 294 6.67 7.04 -12.50
C VAL A 294 7.46 6.04 -13.35
N ALA A 295 8.77 5.99 -13.16
CA ALA A 295 9.66 5.00 -13.76
C ALA A 295 10.63 4.45 -12.72
N ALA A 296 10.91 3.15 -12.81
CA ALA A 296 12.08 2.55 -12.18
C ALA A 296 13.32 2.89 -13.04
N LEU A 297 14.42 3.20 -12.37
CA LEU A 297 15.70 3.54 -13.00
C LEU A 297 16.75 2.41 -12.80
N ASP A 298 16.33 1.31 -12.18
CA ASP A 298 17.12 0.11 -11.94
C ASP A 298 16.45 -1.13 -12.56
N ASP A 299 17.15 -2.27 -12.54
CA ASP A 299 16.66 -3.52 -13.14
C ASP A 299 16.00 -4.48 -12.13
N GLY A 300 15.82 -4.04 -10.88
CA GLY A 300 15.19 -4.80 -9.81
C GLY A 300 16.05 -5.91 -9.21
N LYS A 301 17.33 -6.06 -9.60
CA LYS A 301 18.14 -7.22 -9.18
C LYS A 301 19.07 -6.95 -8.01
N SER A 302 19.42 -5.69 -7.78
CA SER A 302 20.37 -5.32 -6.73
C SER A 302 19.67 -4.95 -5.41
N ALA A 303 20.46 -4.66 -4.37
CA ALA A 303 19.94 -4.08 -3.12
C ALA A 303 19.69 -2.57 -3.21
N PHE A 304 20.05 -1.93 -4.32
CA PHE A 304 19.91 -0.51 -4.55
C PHE A 304 18.81 -0.26 -5.58
N ALA A 305 17.90 0.66 -5.25
CA ALA A 305 16.81 1.03 -6.13
C ALA A 305 16.80 2.54 -6.36
N ALA A 306 16.33 2.93 -7.54
CA ALA A 306 16.03 4.32 -7.84
C ALA A 306 14.74 4.41 -8.65
N TYR A 307 13.84 5.28 -8.22
CA TYR A 307 12.60 5.59 -8.94
C TYR A 307 12.53 7.08 -9.19
N ALA A 308 11.99 7.49 -10.33
CA ALA A 308 11.72 8.89 -10.65
C ALA A 308 10.24 9.11 -10.94
N THR A 309 9.71 10.24 -10.47
CA THR A 309 8.38 10.73 -10.83
C THR A 309 8.49 11.94 -11.73
N PHE A 310 7.44 12.15 -12.53
CA PHE A 310 7.35 13.23 -13.49
C PHE A 310 5.98 13.88 -13.41
N ASP A 311 5.92 15.20 -13.59
CA ASP A 311 4.67 15.95 -13.57
C ASP A 311 3.85 15.77 -14.86
N ALA A 312 2.74 16.49 -14.99
CA ALA A 312 1.85 16.42 -16.15
C ALA A 312 2.50 16.89 -17.47
N SER A 313 3.54 17.73 -17.41
CA SER A 313 4.32 18.13 -18.59
C SER A 313 5.40 17.11 -18.97
N GLY A 314 5.60 16.10 -18.11
CA GLY A 314 6.64 15.10 -18.24
C GLY A 314 7.97 15.51 -17.62
N ALA A 315 8.08 16.66 -16.98
CA ALA A 315 9.33 17.11 -16.36
C ALA A 315 9.61 16.33 -15.05
N PRO A 316 10.88 16.00 -14.75
CA PRO A 316 11.24 15.26 -13.54
C PRO A 316 10.86 16.03 -12.29
N LEU A 317 10.13 15.37 -11.37
CA LEU A 317 9.56 16.00 -10.18
C LEU A 317 10.36 15.60 -8.93
N ARG A 318 10.51 14.28 -8.68
CA ARG A 318 11.24 13.73 -7.53
C ARG A 318 11.92 12.42 -7.88
N MET A 319 12.87 12.03 -7.04
CA MET A 319 13.44 10.68 -7.01
C MET A 319 13.30 10.05 -5.64
N LEU A 320 13.18 8.73 -5.62
CA LEU A 320 13.37 7.91 -4.42
C LEU A 320 14.62 7.04 -4.63
N LEU A 321 15.64 7.25 -3.80
CA LEU A 321 16.84 6.40 -3.74
C LEU A 321 16.70 5.49 -2.53
N TYR A 322 16.91 4.19 -2.68
CA TYR A 322 16.69 3.23 -1.61
C TYR A 322 17.85 2.24 -1.50
N ASN A 323 18.42 2.11 -0.30
CA ASN A 323 19.41 1.10 0.04
C ASN A 323 18.76 0.01 0.89
N SER A 324 18.40 -1.07 0.22
CA SER A 324 17.70 -2.22 0.78
C SER A 324 18.62 -3.19 1.52
N ASN A 325 19.91 -2.89 1.65
CA ASN A 325 20.80 -3.72 2.48
C ASN A 325 20.27 -3.76 3.90
N TYR A 326 20.29 -4.94 4.48
CA TYR A 326 19.77 -5.15 5.82
C TYR A 326 20.74 -4.63 6.87
N HIS A 327 20.24 -3.76 7.75
CA HIS A 327 20.92 -3.40 8.99
C HIS A 327 19.94 -3.56 10.15
N SER A 328 20.24 -4.43 11.12
CA SER A 328 19.34 -4.70 12.23
C SER A 328 19.23 -3.55 13.23
N GLY A 329 20.15 -2.59 13.20
CA GLY A 329 20.32 -1.55 14.22
C GLY A 329 21.45 -1.84 15.22
N ILE A 330 22.20 -2.92 14.99
CA ILE A 330 23.35 -3.31 15.83
C ILE A 330 24.61 -3.40 14.95
N GLY A 331 25.73 -2.91 15.46
CA GLY A 331 27.04 -2.95 14.78
C GLY A 331 27.20 -1.84 13.75
N SER A 332 28.20 -1.98 12.87
CA SER A 332 28.48 -0.99 11.83
C SER A 332 27.40 -1.01 10.75
N ARG A 333 26.90 0.17 10.39
CA ARG A 333 25.94 0.37 9.28
C ARG A 333 26.72 0.73 8.02
N SER A 334 26.58 -0.08 6.96
CA SER A 334 27.20 0.22 5.66
C SER A 334 26.53 1.44 5.02
N VAL A 335 27.30 2.17 4.23
CA VAL A 335 26.86 3.35 3.47
C VAL A 335 27.29 3.15 2.03
N GLU A 336 26.38 3.43 1.10
CA GLU A 336 26.63 3.39 -0.34
C GLU A 336 26.46 4.79 -0.93
N ASP A 337 27.31 5.15 -1.88
CA ASP A 337 27.18 6.40 -2.61
C ASP A 337 26.37 6.18 -3.88
N PHE A 338 25.26 6.92 -3.98
CA PHE A 338 24.38 6.96 -5.14
C PHE A 338 24.77 8.18 -5.97
N ILE A 339 25.35 7.95 -7.14
CA ILE A 339 25.69 8.98 -8.12
C ILE A 339 24.49 9.15 -9.05
N VAL A 340 23.94 10.37 -9.11
CA VAL A 340 22.77 10.68 -9.92
C VAL A 340 23.14 11.72 -10.97
N ASP A 341 23.02 11.33 -12.24
CA ASP A 341 23.21 12.18 -13.41
C ASP A 341 21.89 12.75 -13.94
N GLY A 342 21.99 13.79 -14.77
CA GLY A 342 20.85 14.37 -15.49
C GLY A 342 20.04 15.38 -14.68
N ILE A 343 20.61 15.89 -13.58
CA ILE A 343 19.97 16.92 -12.75
C ILE A 343 20.21 18.29 -13.37
N SER A 344 19.14 19.01 -13.69
CA SER A 344 19.23 20.35 -14.31
C SER A 344 19.51 21.48 -13.32
N ALA A 345 19.10 21.32 -12.06
CA ALA A 345 19.32 22.30 -11.00
C ALA A 345 20.79 22.32 -10.56
N SER A 346 21.28 23.46 -10.06
CA SER A 346 22.63 23.58 -9.47
C SER A 346 22.72 23.01 -8.04
N GLN A 347 21.57 22.75 -7.42
CA GLN A 347 21.44 22.21 -6.08
C GLN A 347 20.08 21.55 -5.96
N VAL A 348 20.03 20.44 -5.21
CA VAL A 348 18.79 19.74 -4.88
C VAL A 348 18.67 19.57 -3.38
N ARG A 349 17.44 19.34 -2.93
CA ARG A 349 17.11 19.06 -1.53
C ARG A 349 16.58 17.66 -1.39
N SER A 350 16.84 16.99 -0.28
CA SER A 350 16.30 15.66 -0.02
C SER A 350 15.81 15.49 1.42
N LYS A 351 14.85 14.58 1.61
CA LYS A 351 14.41 14.12 2.92
C LYS A 351 14.85 12.68 3.12
N ARG A 352 15.52 12.42 4.24
CA ARG A 352 15.91 11.07 4.62
C ARG A 352 14.81 10.32 5.31
N VAL A 353 14.54 9.10 4.84
CA VAL A 353 13.70 8.12 5.51
C VAL A 353 14.61 7.15 6.24
N THR A 354 14.56 7.14 7.57
CA THR A 354 15.49 6.35 8.38
C THR A 354 14.93 5.99 9.76
N ALA A 355 15.57 5.01 10.38
CA ALA A 355 15.43 4.58 11.76
C ALA A 355 16.81 4.04 12.20
N ASP A 356 16.93 3.61 13.46
CA ASP A 356 18.15 2.96 13.97
C ASP A 356 18.51 1.70 13.15
N GLY A 357 17.52 0.98 12.62
CA GLY A 357 17.70 -0.13 11.70
C GLY A 357 16.37 -0.71 11.23
N ALA A 358 16.42 -1.76 10.41
CA ALA A 358 15.26 -2.45 9.86
C ALA A 358 14.36 -3.11 10.92
N GLU A 359 14.91 -3.47 12.09
CA GLU A 359 14.14 -4.08 13.19
C GLU A 359 13.51 -3.03 14.13
N ALA A 360 13.72 -1.73 13.86
CA ALA A 360 13.17 -0.67 14.68
C ALA A 360 11.64 -0.80 14.77
N ARG A 361 11.11 -0.69 15.99
CA ARG A 361 9.67 -0.64 16.21
C ARG A 361 9.28 0.53 17.07
N GLN A 362 8.29 1.27 16.58
CA GLN A 362 7.74 2.44 17.24
C GLN A 362 7.08 2.12 18.59
N ASP A 363 6.45 0.95 18.75
CA ASP A 363 5.91 0.50 20.04
C ASP A 363 7.00 0.18 21.09
N ARG A 364 8.27 0.14 20.68
CA ARG A 364 9.45 -0.06 21.53
C ARG A 364 10.39 1.16 21.54
N GLY A 365 9.92 2.31 21.05
CA GLY A 365 10.69 3.55 20.99
C GLY A 365 11.65 3.68 19.79
N GLY A 366 11.77 2.65 18.95
CA GLY A 366 12.54 2.68 17.70
C GLY A 366 11.74 3.33 16.58
N ASN A 367 11.59 4.65 16.61
CA ASN A 367 10.77 5.40 15.66
C ASN A 367 11.49 5.59 14.33
N ALA A 368 10.82 5.28 13.23
CA ALA A 368 11.23 5.76 11.92
C ALA A 368 10.85 7.24 11.74
N SER A 369 11.55 7.91 10.83
CA SER A 369 11.29 9.30 10.47
C SER A 369 11.46 9.56 8.98
N ILE A 370 10.87 10.65 8.50
CA ILE A 370 11.11 11.24 7.18
C ILE A 370 11.48 12.71 7.34
N GLY A 371 12.68 13.10 6.92
CA GLY A 371 13.17 14.47 7.11
C GLY A 371 13.06 14.93 8.57
N GLN A 372 13.44 14.05 9.51
CA GLN A 372 13.36 14.23 10.96
C GLN A 372 11.94 14.38 11.55
N GLN A 373 10.90 14.20 10.74
CA GLN A 373 9.52 14.12 11.22
C GLN A 373 9.11 12.67 11.49
N TYR A 374 8.35 12.47 12.57
CA TYR A 374 7.78 11.18 12.97
C TYR A 374 6.32 11.37 13.38
N PHE A 375 5.59 10.28 13.61
CA PHE A 375 4.17 10.33 13.96
C PHE A 375 3.94 9.82 15.36
N HIS A 376 3.24 10.58 16.20
CA HIS A 376 2.98 10.16 17.57
C HIS A 376 1.99 8.98 17.63
N ASN A 377 2.28 8.05 18.55
CA ASN A 377 1.37 6.97 18.93
C ASN A 377 -0.01 7.51 19.32
N ALA A 378 -1.06 6.72 19.04
CA ALA A 378 -2.48 7.01 19.28
C ALA A 378 -3.09 8.23 18.57
N THR A 379 -2.31 9.27 18.24
CA THR A 379 -2.84 10.51 17.66
C THR A 379 -2.52 10.68 16.19
N CYS A 380 -1.43 10.08 15.69
CA CYS A 380 -0.89 10.33 14.36
C CYS A 380 -0.45 11.79 14.12
N SER A 381 -0.30 12.59 15.18
CA SER A 381 0.20 13.95 15.04
C SER A 381 1.67 13.94 14.64
N ILE A 382 2.05 14.85 13.76
CA ILE A 382 3.43 14.99 13.31
C ILE A 382 4.26 15.61 14.44
N GLY A 383 5.34 14.93 14.81
CA GLY A 383 6.38 15.41 15.71
C GLY A 383 7.69 15.66 14.95
N GLY A 384 8.64 16.33 15.62
CA GLY A 384 9.92 16.71 15.01
C GLY A 384 9.83 17.99 14.17
N THR A 385 10.97 18.44 13.67
CA THR A 385 11.07 19.60 12.76
C THR A 385 11.40 19.07 11.38
N GLU A 386 10.68 19.52 10.36
CA GLU A 386 10.99 19.16 8.98
C GLU A 386 12.38 19.69 8.60
N THR A 387 13.24 18.77 8.17
CA THR A 387 14.60 19.09 7.71
C THR A 387 14.85 18.54 6.31
N PHE A 388 15.61 19.31 5.55
CA PHE A 388 16.13 18.89 4.25
C PHE A 388 17.65 18.80 4.30
N GLU A 389 18.18 17.76 3.69
CA GLU A 389 19.58 17.71 3.26
C GLU A 389 19.72 18.50 1.96
N VAL A 390 20.89 19.07 1.74
CA VAL A 390 21.18 19.92 0.59
C VAL A 390 22.41 19.36 -0.12
N ASN A 391 22.24 18.99 -1.39
CA ASN A 391 23.28 18.37 -2.19
C ASN A 391 23.61 19.29 -3.37
N PRO A 392 24.87 19.74 -3.52
CA PRO A 392 25.29 20.50 -4.69
C PRO A 392 25.28 19.60 -5.93
N VAL A 393 25.00 20.20 -7.07
CA VAL A 393 25.03 19.53 -8.38
C VAL A 393 26.18 20.12 -9.18
N TRP A 394 27.09 19.28 -9.64
CA TRP A 394 28.24 19.65 -10.44
C TRP A 394 28.15 18.96 -11.79
N ASP A 395 28.19 19.74 -12.88
CA ASP A 395 28.07 19.23 -14.25
C ASP A 395 26.84 18.32 -14.48
N GLY A 396 25.74 18.64 -13.79
CA GLY A 396 24.48 17.88 -13.85
C GLY A 396 24.45 16.59 -13.02
N GLN A 397 25.46 16.38 -12.17
CA GLN A 397 25.60 15.21 -11.31
C GLN A 397 25.57 15.59 -9.82
N ALA A 398 24.95 14.76 -8.99
CA ALA A 398 25.04 14.84 -7.52
C ALA A 398 25.28 13.47 -6.90
N THR A 399 26.00 13.44 -5.78
CA THR A 399 26.26 12.22 -4.99
C THR A 399 25.45 12.26 -3.68
N PHE A 400 24.83 11.13 -3.36
CA PHE A 400 24.05 10.95 -2.15
C PHE A 400 24.52 9.71 -1.37
N SER A 401 24.94 9.91 -0.13
CA SER A 401 25.30 8.78 0.74
C SER A 401 24.05 8.23 1.45
N VAL A 402 23.75 6.96 1.20
CA VAL A 402 22.55 6.27 1.70
C VAL A 402 22.97 5.04 2.51
N ALA A 403 22.67 5.02 3.81
CA ALA A 403 23.02 3.89 4.65
C ALA A 403 22.09 2.69 4.42
N ALA A 404 22.54 1.49 4.78
CA ALA A 404 21.72 0.29 4.74
C ALA A 404 20.39 0.49 5.49
N SER A 405 19.27 0.08 4.91
CA SER A 405 17.92 0.29 5.47
C SER A 405 17.52 1.78 5.56
N GLU A 406 17.97 2.60 4.61
CA GLU A 406 17.55 4.00 4.44
C GLU A 406 17.04 4.27 3.03
N ALA A 407 16.27 5.33 2.89
CA ALA A 407 15.93 5.93 1.61
C ALA A 407 16.11 7.46 1.65
N LEU A 408 16.27 8.06 0.47
CA LEU A 408 16.24 9.51 0.25
C LEU A 408 15.15 9.86 -0.75
N LEU A 409 14.25 10.76 -0.35
CA LEU A 409 13.32 11.43 -1.25
C LEU A 409 13.97 12.73 -1.74
N VAL A 410 14.46 12.74 -2.98
CA VAL A 410 15.14 13.88 -3.61
C VAL A 410 14.12 14.72 -4.40
N TYR A 411 14.14 16.03 -4.21
CA TYR A 411 13.29 16.99 -4.91
C TYR A 411 14.08 17.60 -6.07
N LEU A 412 13.59 17.37 -7.29
CA LEU A 412 14.22 17.86 -8.52
C LEU A 412 13.62 19.19 -9.02
N GLN A 413 12.50 19.61 -8.41
CA GLN A 413 11.80 20.88 -8.64
C GLN A 413 11.55 21.61 -7.30
#